data_AF-A0A2N1S1A8-F1
#
_entry.id   AF-A0A2N1S1A8-F1
#
_cell.length_a   1.000
_cell.length_b   1.000
_cell.length_c   1.000
_cell.angle_alpha   90.00
_cell.angle_beta   90.00
_cell.angle_gamma   90.00
#
_symmetry.space_group_name_H-M   'P 1'
#
loop_
_entity.id
_entity.type
_entity.pdbx_description
1 polymer ?
#
loop_
_entity_poly.entity_id
_entity_poly.type
_entity_poly.pdbx_seq_one_letter_code
_entity_poly.pdbx_strand_id
1 'polypeptide(L)'
;MNIGMIGMAAALGISALGSALGTGAASLAAVGGWKKCYANGKPAPFIMVAFSGAPLTQTIYGFLLMNFISAAAAAGQDALMLLGAGVFGGMAIGLSAWMQGRAAAAASDALAETGKGTANYFIVIGIIETVALFTLVFLLLLLQ
;
A
#
# COMPACT_ATOMS: atom_id res chain seq x y z
N MET A 1 17.44 -24.55 6.74
CA MET A 1 16.44 -23.51 6.38
C MET A 1 16.83 -22.95 5.03
N ASN A 2 15.93 -22.96 4.04
CA ASN A 2 16.19 -22.35 2.75
C ASN A 2 16.01 -20.83 2.88
N ILE A 3 17.08 -20.05 2.68
CA ILE A 3 17.07 -18.58 2.86
C ILE A 3 16.06 -17.89 1.92
N GLY A 4 15.71 -18.51 0.80
CA GLY A 4 14.64 -18.03 -0.09
C GLY A 4 13.25 -18.01 0.56
N MET A 5 13.00 -18.83 1.60
CA MET A 5 11.75 -18.78 2.36
C MET A 5 11.60 -17.49 3.18
N ILE A 6 12.72 -16.88 3.57
CA ILE A 6 12.72 -15.58 4.23
C ILE A 6 12.32 -14.49 3.23
N GLY A 7 12.72 -14.61 1.96
CA GLY A 7 12.27 -13.71 0.88
C GLY A 7 10.76 -13.71 0.72
N MET A 8 10.13 -14.89 0.71
CA MET A 8 8.67 -15.02 0.66
C MET A 8 7.99 -14.32 1.84
N ALA A 9 8.46 -14.58 3.06
CA ALA A 9 7.90 -13.96 4.26
C ALA A 9 8.10 -12.43 4.28
N ALA A 10 9.26 -11.95 3.81
CA ALA A 10 9.57 -10.53 3.73
C ALA A 10 8.69 -9.80 2.70
N ALA A 11 8.44 -10.41 1.53
CA ALA A 11 7.58 -9.84 0.49
C ALA A 11 6.18 -9.51 1.03
N LEU A 12 5.54 -10.47 1.70
CA LEU A 12 4.22 -10.27 2.28
C LEU A 12 4.30 -9.38 3.53
N GLY A 13 5.18 -9.72 4.47
CA GLY A 13 5.24 -9.10 5.79
C GLY A 13 5.54 -7.60 5.73
N ILE A 14 6.55 -7.19 4.97
CA ILE A 14 6.93 -5.78 4.88
C ILE A 14 5.88 -4.98 4.11
N SER A 15 5.29 -5.55 3.06
CA SER A 15 4.19 -4.91 2.33
C SER A 15 2.98 -4.68 3.25
N ALA A 16 2.59 -5.70 4.01
CA ALA A 16 1.46 -5.63 4.95
C ALA A 16 1.72 -4.65 6.10
N LEU A 17 2.97 -4.54 6.59
CA LEU A 17 3.35 -3.52 7.56
C LEU A 17 3.12 -2.11 6.99
N GLY A 18 3.52 -1.88 5.75
CA GLY A 18 3.24 -0.64 5.03
C GLY A 18 1.75 -0.34 4.93
N SER A 19 0.94 -1.33 4.53
CA SER A 19 -0.52 -1.20 4.46
C SER A 19 -1.14 -0.87 5.82
N ALA A 20 -0.68 -1.51 6.91
CA ALA A 20 -1.15 -1.22 8.26
C ALA A 20 -0.84 0.23 8.68
N LEU A 21 0.37 0.71 8.41
CA LEU A 21 0.75 2.10 8.68
C LEU A 21 -0.05 3.09 7.82
N GLY A 22 -0.20 2.80 6.53
CA GLY A 22 -0.93 3.63 5.59
C GLY A 22 -2.42 3.73 5.92
N THR A 23 -3.10 2.58 6.06
CA THR A 23 -4.53 2.55 6.39
C THR A 23 -4.80 3.14 7.78
N GLY A 24 -3.89 2.94 8.73
CA GLY A 24 -3.97 3.56 10.05
C GLY A 24 -3.94 5.09 9.97
N ALA A 25 -2.96 5.66 9.25
CA ALA A 25 -2.86 7.11 9.06
C ALA A 25 -4.10 7.70 8.35
N ALA A 26 -4.55 7.06 7.28
CA ALA A 26 -5.71 7.51 6.51
C ALA A 26 -7.02 7.41 7.32
N SER A 27 -7.20 6.33 8.07
CA SER A 27 -8.40 6.09 8.88
C SER A 27 -8.51 7.07 10.05
N LEU A 28 -7.41 7.36 10.74
CA LEU A 28 -7.39 8.36 11.81
C LEU A 28 -7.83 9.74 11.30
N ALA A 29 -7.37 10.13 10.10
CA ALA A 29 -7.77 11.37 9.46
C ALA A 29 -9.23 11.35 8.98
N ALA A 30 -9.73 10.24 8.43
CA ALA A 30 -11.14 10.10 8.05
C ALA A 30 -12.08 10.26 9.27
N VAL A 31 -11.76 9.62 10.39
CA VAL A 31 -12.49 9.79 11.66
C VAL A 31 -12.48 11.25 12.12
N GLY A 32 -11.33 11.92 12.05
CA GLY A 32 -11.19 13.34 12.35
C GLY A 32 -12.02 14.23 11.41
N GLY A 33 -12.01 13.93 10.11
CA GLY A 33 -12.76 14.63 9.08
C GLY A 33 -14.27 14.52 9.30
N TRP A 34 -14.78 13.31 9.54
CA TRP A 34 -16.20 13.11 9.87
C TRP A 34 -16.61 13.84 11.14
N LYS A 35 -15.80 13.75 12.21
CA LYS A 35 -16.03 14.50 13.45
C LYS A 35 -16.17 16.00 13.16
N LYS A 36 -15.29 16.56 12.33
CA LYS A 36 -15.31 17.98 11.92
C LYS A 36 -16.56 18.33 11.12
N CYS A 37 -17.00 17.47 10.21
CA CYS A 37 -18.26 17.66 9.48
C CYS A 37 -19.46 17.69 10.44
N TYR A 38 -19.57 16.68 11.31
CA TYR A 38 -20.67 16.57 12.27
C TYR A 38 -20.74 17.76 13.23
N ALA A 39 -19.59 18.18 13.78
CA ALA A 39 -19.53 19.32 14.71
C ALA A 39 -19.97 20.64 14.06
N ASN A 40 -19.84 20.77 12.74
CA ASN A 40 -20.21 21.97 11.99
C ASN A 40 -21.56 21.85 11.26
N GLY A 41 -22.34 20.79 11.51
CA GLY A 41 -23.61 20.55 10.82
C GLY A 41 -23.47 20.34 9.31
N LYS A 42 -22.29 19.92 8.84
CA LYS A 42 -22.02 19.63 7.43
C LYS A 42 -22.22 18.13 7.13
N PRO A 43 -22.65 17.75 5.92
CA PRO A 43 -22.67 16.35 5.51
C PRO A 43 -21.29 15.70 5.64
N ALA A 44 -21.23 14.50 6.24
CA ALA A 44 -20.01 13.72 6.38
C ALA A 44 -19.81 12.83 5.15
N PRO A 45 -18.75 13.05 4.32
CA PRO A 45 -18.59 12.31 3.08
C PRO A 45 -18.17 10.84 3.32
N PHE A 46 -19.03 9.89 2.93
CA PHE A 46 -18.73 8.45 3.05
C PHE A 46 -17.48 8.03 2.25
N ILE A 47 -17.15 8.77 1.18
CA ILE A 47 -16.00 8.48 0.31
C ILE A 47 -14.64 8.49 1.04
N MET A 48 -14.54 9.09 2.23
CA MET A 48 -13.32 9.01 3.05
C MET A 48 -12.99 7.56 3.49
N VAL A 49 -13.95 6.63 3.44
CA VAL A 49 -13.68 5.19 3.61
C VAL A 49 -12.76 4.68 2.50
N ALA A 50 -12.96 5.12 1.27
CA ALA A 50 -12.12 4.70 0.15
C ALA A 50 -10.69 5.26 0.26
N PHE A 51 -10.52 6.48 0.80
CA PHE A 51 -9.19 6.99 1.17
C PHE A 51 -8.52 6.12 2.25
N SER A 52 -9.30 5.69 3.25
CA SER A 52 -8.82 4.81 4.32
C SER A 52 -8.36 3.44 3.81
N GLY A 53 -9.07 2.90 2.82
CA GLY A 53 -8.79 1.59 2.23
C GLY A 53 -7.74 1.58 1.12
N ALA A 54 -7.38 2.72 0.52
CA ALA A 54 -6.44 2.78 -0.60
C ALA A 54 -5.10 2.03 -0.34
N PRO A 55 -4.47 2.14 0.85
CA PRO A 55 -3.21 1.46 1.13
C PRO A 55 -3.28 -0.07 1.25
N LEU A 56 -4.47 -0.69 1.21
CA LEU A 56 -4.62 -2.14 1.38
C LEU A 56 -4.15 -2.93 0.15
N THR A 57 -4.07 -2.29 -1.02
CA THR A 57 -3.64 -2.93 -2.26
C THR A 57 -2.20 -3.45 -2.16
N GLN A 58 -1.34 -2.79 -1.39
CA GLN A 58 0.05 -3.22 -1.19
C GLN A 58 0.17 -4.58 -0.47
N THR A 59 -0.73 -4.93 0.45
CA THR A 59 -0.78 -6.30 1.01
C THR A 59 -1.03 -7.34 -0.10
N ILE A 60 -1.92 -7.03 -1.05
CA ILE A 60 -2.21 -7.92 -2.19
C ILE A 60 -0.98 -8.03 -3.09
N TYR A 61 -0.30 -6.92 -3.37
CA TYR A 61 0.94 -6.95 -4.16
C TYR A 61 2.05 -7.72 -3.47
N GLY A 62 2.21 -7.60 -2.15
CA GLY A 62 3.13 -8.41 -1.35
C GLY A 62 2.81 -9.90 -1.40
N PHE A 63 1.53 -10.27 -1.37
CA PHE A 63 1.09 -11.65 -1.57
C PHE A 63 1.41 -12.16 -2.97
N LEU A 64 1.19 -11.36 -4.02
CA LEU A 64 1.55 -11.75 -5.38
C LEU A 64 3.06 -11.95 -5.54
N LEU A 65 3.88 -11.03 -5.00
CA LEU A 65 5.33 -11.16 -5.01
C LEU A 65 5.80 -12.41 -4.26
N MET A 66 5.19 -12.75 -3.12
CA MET A 66 5.46 -13.99 -2.40
C MET A 66 5.23 -15.23 -3.30
N ASN A 67 4.15 -15.25 -4.08
CA ASN A 67 3.86 -16.35 -5.01
C ASN A 67 4.87 -16.41 -6.16
N PHE A 68 5.31 -15.27 -6.68
CA PHE A 68 6.34 -15.22 -7.72
C PHE A 68 7.68 -15.77 -7.21
N ILE A 69 8.08 -15.39 -5.99
CA ILE A 69 9.28 -15.93 -5.33
C ILE A 69 9.14 -17.44 -5.10
N SER A 70 7.96 -17.91 -4.69
CA SER A 70 7.71 -19.35 -4.52
C SER A 70 7.87 -20.13 -5.82
N ALA A 71 7.36 -19.60 -6.94
CA ALA A 71 7.50 -20.23 -8.26
C ALA A 71 8.97 -20.26 -8.71
N ALA A 72 9.69 -19.15 -8.54
CA ALA A 72 11.12 -19.05 -8.84
C ALA A 72 11.98 -20.01 -8.00
N ALA A 73 11.64 -20.17 -6.71
CA ALA A 73 12.28 -21.14 -5.83
C ALA A 73 12.10 -22.58 -6.33
N ALA A 74 10.89 -22.94 -6.78
CA ALA A 74 10.61 -24.25 -7.36
C ALA A 74 11.37 -24.48 -8.69
N ALA A 75 11.65 -23.41 -9.43
CA ALA A 75 12.48 -23.44 -10.64
C ALA A 75 13.99 -23.49 -10.37
N GLY A 76 14.42 -23.50 -9.10
CA GLY A 76 15.84 -23.60 -8.73
C GLY A 76 16.64 -22.30 -8.84
N GLN A 77 15.96 -21.14 -8.83
CA GLN A 77 16.60 -19.82 -8.86
C GLN A 77 17.47 -19.56 -7.62
N ASP A 78 18.44 -18.65 -7.77
CA ASP A 78 19.42 -18.33 -6.72
C ASP A 78 18.76 -17.82 -5.42
N ALA A 79 19.16 -18.41 -4.28
CA ALA A 79 18.48 -18.15 -3.02
C ALA A 79 18.72 -16.73 -2.46
N LEU A 80 19.86 -16.10 -2.78
CA LEU A 80 20.12 -14.71 -2.39
C LEU A 80 19.30 -13.74 -3.24
N MET A 81 19.12 -14.04 -4.53
CA MET A 81 18.20 -13.30 -5.39
C MET A 81 16.77 -13.35 -4.87
N LEU A 82 16.27 -14.53 -4.47
CA LEU A 82 14.93 -14.71 -3.89
C LEU A 82 14.75 -13.92 -2.59
N LEU A 83 15.75 -13.96 -1.71
CA LEU A 83 15.77 -13.16 -0.49
C LEU A 83 15.73 -11.66 -0.81
N GLY A 84 16.59 -11.20 -1.73
CA GLY A 84 16.70 -9.81 -2.14
C GLY A 84 15.40 -9.28 -2.75
N ALA A 85 14.80 -10.04 -3.67
CA ALA A 85 13.50 -9.70 -4.26
C ALA A 85 12.42 -9.54 -3.19
N GLY A 86 12.41 -10.43 -2.20
CA GLY A 86 11.46 -10.37 -1.09
C GLY A 86 11.64 -9.15 -0.18
N VAL A 87 12.87 -8.91 0.28
CA VAL A 87 13.17 -7.82 1.23
C VAL A 87 13.02 -6.45 0.56
N PHE A 88 13.68 -6.23 -0.58
CA PHE A 88 13.65 -4.93 -1.25
C PHE A 88 12.31 -4.68 -1.94
N GLY A 89 11.70 -5.71 -2.52
CA GLY A 89 10.36 -5.62 -3.10
C GLY A 89 9.29 -5.33 -2.06
N GLY A 90 9.30 -6.09 -0.96
CA GLY A 90 8.39 -5.86 0.16
C GLY A 90 8.56 -4.47 0.78
N MET A 91 9.79 -3.97 0.87
CA MET A 91 10.08 -2.62 1.38
C MET A 91 9.56 -1.51 0.45
N ALA A 92 9.82 -1.60 -0.85
CA ALA A 92 9.35 -0.61 -1.81
C ALA A 92 7.82 -0.58 -1.89
N ILE A 93 7.18 -1.74 -1.92
CA ILE A 93 5.71 -1.88 -1.85
C ILE A 93 5.18 -1.32 -0.51
N GLY A 94 5.76 -1.71 0.62
CA GLY A 94 5.31 -1.24 1.93
C GLY A 94 5.48 0.27 2.14
N LEU A 95 6.59 0.85 1.70
CA LEU A 95 6.83 2.30 1.79
C LEU A 95 5.83 3.10 0.94
N SER A 96 5.46 2.59 -0.24
CA SER A 96 4.45 3.25 -1.05
C SER A 96 3.10 3.25 -0.34
N ALA A 97 2.71 2.16 0.33
CA ALA A 97 1.47 2.08 1.10
C ALA A 97 1.42 3.13 2.23
N TRP A 98 2.52 3.29 2.97
CA TRP A 98 2.60 4.32 4.00
C TRP A 98 2.43 5.72 3.40
N MET A 99 3.16 6.05 2.33
CA MET A 99 3.04 7.36 1.69
C MET A 99 1.65 7.58 1.07
N GLN A 100 1.03 6.53 0.52
CA GLN A 100 -0.33 6.56 0.00
C GLN A 100 -1.33 6.88 1.11
N GLY A 101 -1.16 6.28 2.30
CA GLY A 101 -1.96 6.57 3.48
C GLY A 101 -1.80 8.01 3.98
N ARG A 102 -0.59 8.58 3.91
CA ARG A 102 -0.36 10.00 4.27
C ARG A 102 -1.05 10.95 3.28
N ALA A 103 -1.00 10.66 1.99
CA ALA A 103 -1.72 11.45 0.98
C ALA A 103 -3.24 11.32 1.16
N ALA A 104 -3.73 10.11 1.43
CA ALA A 104 -5.13 9.84 1.76
C ALA A 104 -5.59 10.56 3.04
N ALA A 105 -4.73 10.66 4.06
CA ALA A 105 -5.01 11.42 5.27
C ALA A 105 -5.21 12.92 4.97
N ALA A 106 -4.32 13.51 4.16
CA ALA A 106 -4.47 14.89 3.71
C ALA A 106 -5.72 15.10 2.84
N ALA A 107 -6.07 14.12 2.01
CA ALA A 107 -7.30 14.13 1.21
C ALA A 107 -8.56 14.13 2.09
N SER A 108 -8.58 13.33 3.17
CA SER A 108 -9.70 13.31 4.12
C SER A 108 -9.87 14.66 4.82
N ASP A 109 -8.80 15.29 5.28
CA ASP A 109 -8.89 16.61 5.91
C ASP A 109 -9.36 17.69 4.93
N ALA A 110 -8.76 17.75 3.73
CA ALA A 110 -9.13 18.70 2.69
C ALA A 110 -10.59 18.53 2.23
N LEU A 111 -11.05 17.29 2.10
CA LEU A 111 -12.45 17.00 1.75
C LEU A 111 -13.40 17.37 2.88
N ALA A 112 -13.03 17.16 4.14
CA ALA A 112 -13.85 17.55 5.30
C ALA A 112 -14.02 19.07 5.40
N GLU A 113 -13.00 19.84 5.01
CA GLU A 113 -13.05 21.30 4.99
C GLU A 113 -13.86 21.85 3.83
N THR A 114 -13.55 21.38 2.62
CA THR A 114 -13.98 22.03 1.37
C THR A 114 -15.17 21.35 0.70
N GLY A 115 -15.38 20.05 0.96
CA GLY A 115 -16.37 19.22 0.27
C GLY A 115 -16.09 19.03 -1.24
N LYS A 116 -14.88 19.35 -1.71
CA LYS A 116 -14.51 19.34 -3.13
C LYS A 116 -13.22 18.54 -3.36
N GLY A 117 -12.89 18.29 -4.62
CA GLY A 117 -11.56 17.79 -5.01
C GLY A 117 -11.36 16.28 -4.96
N THR A 118 -12.39 15.48 -4.64
CA THR A 118 -12.31 14.01 -4.52
C THR A 118 -11.55 13.33 -5.66
N ALA A 119 -11.86 13.66 -6.92
CA ALA A 119 -11.19 13.08 -8.08
C ALA A 119 -9.69 13.41 -8.12
N ASN A 120 -9.32 14.67 -7.85
CA ASN A 120 -7.92 15.11 -7.81
C ASN A 120 -7.16 14.39 -6.69
N TYR A 121 -7.80 14.16 -5.55
CA TYR A 121 -7.20 13.44 -4.44
C TYR A 121 -6.91 11.98 -4.80
N PHE A 122 -7.84 11.29 -5.48
CA PHE A 122 -7.60 9.94 -5.98
C PHE A 122 -6.50 9.87 -7.04
N ILE A 123 -6.38 10.88 -7.91
CA ILE A 123 -5.28 10.94 -8.88
C ILE A 123 -3.93 10.94 -8.14
N VAL A 124 -3.76 11.77 -7.11
CA VAL A 124 -2.50 11.84 -6.34
C VAL A 124 -2.26 10.55 -5.55
N ILE A 125 -3.29 10.00 -4.91
CA ILE A 125 -3.22 8.69 -4.21
C ILE A 125 -2.83 7.57 -5.19
N GLY A 126 -3.37 7.58 -6.40
CA GLY A 126 -3.08 6.61 -7.46
C GLY A 126 -1.67 6.77 -8.04
N ILE A 127 -1.13 7.99 -8.12
CA ILE A 127 0.27 8.20 -8.53
C ILE A 127 1.22 7.47 -7.58
N ILE A 128 0.99 7.53 -6.26
CA ILE A 128 1.81 6.81 -5.27
C ILE A 128 1.68 5.29 -5.44
N GLU A 129 0.49 4.80 -5.79
CA GLU A 129 0.24 3.37 -6.06
C GLU A 129 1.15 2.81 -7.18
N THR A 130 1.44 3.62 -8.21
CA THR A 130 2.26 3.18 -9.34
C THR A 130 3.65 2.69 -8.93
N VAL A 131 4.20 3.19 -7.82
CA VAL A 131 5.48 2.72 -7.27
C VAL A 131 5.41 1.24 -6.89
N ALA A 132 4.33 0.81 -6.22
CA ALA A 132 4.13 -0.60 -5.88
C ALA A 132 3.91 -1.46 -7.12
N LEU A 133 3.10 -0.97 -8.08
CA LEU A 133 2.82 -1.70 -9.31
C LEU A 133 4.08 -1.91 -10.16
N PHE A 134 4.89 -0.87 -10.35
CA PHE A 134 6.16 -1.00 -11.08
C PHE A 134 7.13 -1.93 -10.35
N THR A 135 7.24 -1.82 -9.02
CA THR A 135 8.06 -2.72 -8.22
C THR A 135 7.63 -4.18 -8.42
N LEU A 136 6.33 -4.46 -8.31
CA LEU A 136 5.79 -5.80 -8.47
C LEU A 136 6.06 -6.36 -9.87
N VAL A 137 5.78 -5.58 -10.92
CA VAL A 137 5.93 -6.03 -12.31
C VAL A 137 7.40 -6.25 -12.66
N PHE A 138 8.31 -5.37 -12.26
CA PHE A 138 9.74 -5.55 -12.57
C PHE A 138 10.35 -6.73 -11.81
N LEU A 139 9.92 -6.97 -10.56
CA LEU A 139 10.34 -8.16 -9.83
C LEU A 139 9.74 -9.44 -10.39
N LEU A 140 8.50 -9.42 -10.89
CA LEU A 140 7.93 -10.55 -11.62
C LEU A 140 8.83 -10.91 -12.82
N LEU A 141 9.21 -9.92 -13.64
CA LEU A 141 10.07 -10.15 -14.81
C LEU A 141 11.46 -10.64 -14.43
N LEU A 142 11.99 -10.22 -13.28
CA LEU A 142 13.29 -10.69 -12.76
C LEU A 142 13.23 -12.14 -12.25
N LEU A 143 12.08 -12.57 -11.72
CA LEU A 143 11.90 -13.87 -11.07
C LEU A 143 11.49 -15.00 -12.03
N GLN A 144 11.30 -14.68 -13.32
CA GLN A 144 10.96 -15.64 -14.38
C GLN A 144 12.16 -16.45 -14.86
#